data_AF-A0A7V3CTY4-F1
#
_entry.id   AF-A0A7V3CTY4-F1
#
_cell.length_a   1.000
_cell.length_b   1.000
_cell.length_c   1.000
_cell.angle_alpha   90.00
_cell.angle_beta   90.00
_cell.angle_gamma   90.00
#
_symmetry.space_group_name_H-M   'P 1'
#
loop_
_entity.id
_entity.type
_entity.pdbx_description
1 polymer ?
#
loop_
_entity_poly.entity_id
_entity_poly.type
_entity_poly.pdbx_seq_one_letter_code
_entity_poly.pdbx_strand_id
1 'polypeptide(L)'
;ETLYQSMTSGLKFVFKNKMVLSALSLDLFAVLFGGAVALIPAFTDKILKLGPEAYGLLRTAPAVGAVIMAFILAIKPPGKKAGEALLWSVILFGVFTILFALSTNYWLAFFMLLLTGAFDNISVVVRHSILQLMTPDNMRGRVAAVNSIFIGSSNEIGAFESGVAARLMGLVPSIVFGGIMTIGVVLGIHKLNPDLKKMDLTKYQ
;
A
#
# COMPACT_ATOMS: atom_id res chain seq x y z
N GLU A 1 -15.62 16.07 -24.93
CA GLU A 1 -14.22 16.23 -24.48
C GLU A 1 -13.39 15.07 -25.00
N THR A 2 -12.18 15.35 -25.49
CA THR A 2 -11.23 14.29 -25.88
C THR A 2 -10.65 13.59 -24.66
N LEU A 3 -10.28 12.32 -24.81
CA LEU A 3 -9.70 11.48 -23.74
C LEU A 3 -8.52 12.17 -23.03
N TYR A 4 -7.67 12.84 -23.80
CA TYR A 4 -6.55 13.65 -23.32
C TYR A 4 -6.98 14.83 -22.41
N GLN A 5 -8.04 15.55 -22.76
CA GLN A 5 -8.58 16.67 -21.97
C GLN A 5 -9.20 16.19 -20.65
N SER A 6 -9.85 15.02 -20.66
CA SER A 6 -10.39 14.39 -19.45
C SER A 6 -9.28 13.93 -18.51
N MET A 7 -8.22 13.32 -19.04
CA MET A 7 -7.06 12.90 -18.25
C MET A 7 -6.27 14.08 -17.66
N THR A 8 -5.99 15.11 -18.47
CA THR A 8 -5.28 16.32 -18.00
C THR A 8 -6.08 17.08 -16.95
N SER A 9 -7.42 17.10 -17.05
CA SER A 9 -8.29 17.69 -16.02
C SER A 9 -8.23 16.93 -14.70
N GLY A 10 -8.26 15.59 -14.75
CA GLY A 10 -8.10 14.74 -13.56
C GLY A 10 -6.73 14.91 -12.90
N LEU A 11 -5.65 14.95 -13.70
CA LEU A 11 -4.29 15.23 -13.22
C LEU A 11 -4.21 16.61 -12.54
N LYS A 12 -4.68 17.67 -13.21
CA LYS A 12 -4.70 19.02 -12.63
C LYS A 12 -5.44 19.07 -11.30
N PHE A 13 -6.53 18.34 -11.16
CA PHE A 13 -7.28 18.26 -9.90
C PHE A 13 -6.45 17.62 -8.78
N VAL A 14 -5.83 16.47 -9.05
CA VAL A 14 -4.96 15.77 -8.09
C VAL A 14 -3.81 16.66 -7.64
N PHE A 15 -3.12 17.31 -8.57
CA PHE A 15 -1.99 18.20 -8.26
C PHE A 15 -2.41 19.49 -7.55
N LYS A 16 -3.65 19.96 -7.72
CA LYS A 16 -4.17 21.17 -7.07
C LYS A 16 -4.70 20.89 -5.66
N ASN A 17 -5.19 19.67 -5.40
CA ASN A 17 -5.68 19.27 -4.09
C ASN A 17 -4.57 18.60 -3.27
N LYS A 18 -3.88 19.41 -2.44
CA LYS A 18 -2.75 18.97 -1.61
C LYS A 18 -3.07 17.75 -0.72
N MET A 19 -4.31 17.60 -0.27
CA MET A 19 -4.71 16.48 0.58
C MET A 19 -4.80 15.17 -0.21
N VAL A 20 -5.42 15.22 -1.40
CA VAL A 20 -5.47 14.08 -2.32
C VAL A 20 -4.07 13.71 -2.78
N LEU A 21 -3.26 14.69 -3.16
CA LEU A 21 -1.87 14.45 -3.56
C LEU A 21 -1.07 13.81 -2.42
N SER A 22 -1.21 14.29 -1.18
CA SER A 22 -0.49 13.74 -0.03
C SER A 22 -0.90 12.31 0.29
N ALA A 23 -2.18 11.99 0.24
CA ALA A 23 -2.69 10.64 0.46
C ALA A 23 -2.23 9.67 -0.65
N LEU A 24 -2.29 10.12 -1.91
CA LEU A 24 -1.81 9.36 -3.06
C LEU A 24 -0.31 9.15 -3.02
N SER A 25 0.48 10.19 -2.73
CA SER A 25 1.94 10.08 -2.63
C SER A 25 2.37 9.17 -1.49
N LEU A 26 1.71 9.26 -0.32
CA LEU A 26 2.02 8.38 0.82
C LEU A 26 1.82 6.91 0.46
N ASP A 27 0.70 6.59 -0.22
CA ASP A 27 0.44 5.25 -0.74
C ASP A 27 1.45 4.86 -1.82
N LEU A 28 1.74 5.78 -2.75
CA LEU A 28 2.67 5.56 -3.85
C LEU A 28 4.04 5.13 -3.35
N PHE A 29 4.58 5.85 -2.37
CA PHE A 29 5.89 5.55 -1.81
C PHE A 29 5.86 4.30 -0.92
N ALA A 30 4.78 4.06 -0.18
CA ALA A 30 4.65 2.85 0.62
C ALA A 30 4.61 1.58 -0.26
N VAL A 31 3.92 1.65 -1.39
CA VAL A 31 3.80 0.57 -2.36
C VAL A 31 5.09 0.40 -3.18
N LEU A 32 5.75 1.50 -3.56
CA LEU A 32 7.02 1.50 -4.29
C LEU A 32 8.07 0.63 -3.57
N PHE A 33 8.24 0.84 -2.26
CA PHE A 33 9.20 0.08 -1.46
C PHE A 33 8.61 -1.23 -0.88
N GLY A 34 7.32 -1.50 -1.12
CA GLY A 34 6.57 -2.66 -0.66
C GLY A 34 6.62 -3.87 -1.59
N GLY A 35 7.47 -3.86 -2.63
CA GLY A 35 7.58 -4.90 -3.67
C GLY A 35 7.99 -6.31 -3.19
N ALA A 36 7.95 -6.58 -1.88
CA ALA A 36 8.13 -7.88 -1.26
C ALA A 36 7.29 -8.99 -1.91
N VAL A 37 6.09 -8.65 -2.40
CA VAL A 37 5.21 -9.61 -3.09
C VAL A 37 5.84 -10.17 -4.37
N ALA A 38 6.61 -9.36 -5.11
CA ALA A 38 7.32 -9.80 -6.31
C ALA A 38 8.47 -10.77 -5.99
N LEU A 39 8.96 -10.75 -4.76
CA LEU A 39 10.07 -11.59 -4.29
C LEU A 39 9.61 -12.89 -3.62
N ILE A 40 8.30 -13.07 -3.34
CA ILE A 40 7.75 -14.29 -2.71
C ILE A 40 8.14 -15.58 -3.45
N PRO A 41 8.10 -15.68 -4.79
CA PRO A 41 8.52 -16.90 -5.49
C PRO A 41 9.98 -17.26 -5.20
N ALA A 42 10.87 -16.26 -5.30
CA ALA A 42 12.29 -16.44 -5.00
C ALA A 42 12.54 -16.72 -3.51
N PHE A 43 11.70 -16.19 -2.61
CA PHE A 43 11.78 -16.45 -1.17
C PHE A 43 11.38 -17.88 -0.84
N THR A 44 10.29 -18.35 -1.44
CA THR A 44 9.77 -19.70 -1.23
C THR A 44 10.78 -20.74 -1.71
N ASP A 45 11.37 -20.52 -2.88
CA ASP A 45 12.36 -21.42 -3.48
C ASP A 45 13.72 -21.38 -2.74
N LYS A 46 14.29 -20.19 -2.52
CA LYS A 46 15.66 -20.07 -2.01
C LYS A 46 15.79 -20.06 -0.49
N ILE A 47 14.79 -19.55 0.23
CA ILE A 47 14.85 -19.41 1.70
C ILE A 47 14.08 -20.54 2.37
N LEU A 48 12.82 -20.73 2.01
CA LEU A 48 11.98 -21.78 2.60
C LEU A 48 12.26 -23.16 2.01
N LYS A 49 12.89 -23.23 0.82
CA LYS A 49 13.16 -24.47 0.07
C LYS A 49 11.89 -25.30 -0.17
N LEU A 50 10.79 -24.61 -0.44
CA LEU A 50 9.48 -25.20 -0.68
C LEU A 50 9.08 -25.06 -2.14
N GLY A 51 8.19 -25.94 -2.59
CA GLY A 51 7.71 -25.98 -3.97
C GLY A 51 6.65 -24.92 -4.31
N PRO A 52 6.13 -24.95 -5.56
CA PRO A 52 5.14 -24.00 -6.07
C PRO A 52 3.82 -23.96 -5.28
N GLU A 53 3.43 -25.07 -4.63
CA GLU A 53 2.23 -25.15 -3.80
C GLU A 53 2.33 -24.20 -2.59
N ALA A 54 3.48 -24.17 -1.92
CA ALA A 54 3.74 -23.28 -0.80
C ALA A 54 3.73 -21.81 -1.22
N TYR A 55 4.25 -21.51 -2.42
CA TYR A 55 4.19 -20.18 -3.02
C TYR A 55 2.74 -19.74 -3.24
N GLY A 56 1.90 -20.62 -3.81
CA GLY A 56 0.49 -20.33 -4.05
C GLY A 56 -0.22 -19.90 -2.76
N LEU A 57 -0.03 -20.67 -1.70
CA LEU A 57 -0.58 -20.36 -0.38
C LEU A 57 -0.02 -19.04 0.20
N LEU A 58 1.30 -18.82 0.17
CA LEU A 58 1.89 -17.54 0.62
C LEU A 58 1.39 -16.34 -0.18
N ARG A 59 1.16 -16.51 -1.49
CA ARG A 59 0.63 -15.46 -2.36
C ARG A 59 -0.85 -15.14 -2.06
N THR A 60 -1.61 -16.12 -1.57
CA THR A 60 -3.00 -15.92 -1.13
C THR A 60 -3.11 -15.29 0.25
N ALA A 61 -2.10 -15.43 1.12
CA ALA A 61 -2.17 -14.94 2.50
C ALA A 61 -2.53 -13.43 2.61
N PRO A 62 -1.90 -12.51 1.85
CA PRO A 62 -2.28 -11.10 1.89
C PRO A 62 -3.72 -10.86 1.42
N ALA A 63 -4.20 -11.60 0.41
CA ALA A 63 -5.56 -11.46 -0.09
C ALA A 63 -6.60 -11.91 0.96
N VAL A 64 -6.32 -13.01 1.67
CA VAL A 64 -7.16 -13.49 2.77
C VAL A 64 -7.20 -12.47 3.90
N GLY A 65 -6.04 -11.93 4.30
CA GLY A 65 -5.95 -10.88 5.32
C GLY A 65 -6.74 -9.62 4.94
N ALA A 66 -6.62 -9.19 3.68
CA ALA A 66 -7.35 -8.05 3.15
C ALA A 66 -8.87 -8.25 3.19
N VAL A 67 -9.37 -9.44 2.81
CA VAL A 67 -10.80 -9.77 2.87
C VAL A 67 -11.32 -9.75 4.31
N ILE A 68 -10.60 -10.37 5.24
CA ILE A 68 -10.96 -10.36 6.67
C ILE A 68 -11.04 -8.92 7.17
N MET A 69 -10.05 -8.09 6.85
CA MET A 69 -10.06 -6.69 7.27
C MET A 69 -11.17 -5.89 6.60
N ALA A 70 -11.50 -6.16 5.34
CA ALA A 70 -12.61 -5.50 4.65
C ALA A 70 -13.95 -5.75 5.36
N PHE A 71 -14.23 -6.98 5.82
CA PHE A 71 -15.40 -7.27 6.64
C PHE A 71 -15.40 -6.51 7.98
N ILE A 72 -14.24 -6.42 8.63
CA ILE A 72 -14.10 -5.66 9.88
C ILE A 72 -14.37 -4.16 9.64
N LEU A 73 -13.83 -3.59 8.58
CA LEU A 73 -14.01 -2.18 8.23
C LEU A 73 -15.44 -1.86 7.75
N ALA A 74 -16.15 -2.83 7.16
CA ALA A 74 -17.55 -2.68 6.81
C ALA A 74 -18.43 -2.47 8.06
N ILE A 75 -18.06 -3.10 9.19
CA ILE A 75 -18.76 -2.93 10.47
C ILE A 75 -18.23 -1.69 11.22
N LYS A 76 -16.92 -1.46 11.18
CA LYS A 76 -16.24 -0.39 11.92
C LYS A 76 -15.38 0.48 10.99
N PRO A 77 -15.99 1.45 10.29
CA PRO A 77 -15.25 2.30 9.38
C PRO A 77 -14.27 3.21 10.15
N PRO A 78 -13.16 3.64 9.50
CA PRO A 78 -12.13 4.48 10.12
C PRO A 78 -12.66 5.84 10.65
N GLY A 79 -13.75 6.34 10.07
CA GLY A 79 -14.50 7.52 10.53
C GLY A 79 -13.60 8.71 10.88
N LYS A 80 -13.71 9.19 12.13
CA LYS A 80 -12.98 10.35 12.67
C LYS A 80 -11.46 10.19 12.76
N LYS A 81 -10.96 8.95 12.74
CA LYS A 81 -9.53 8.63 12.94
C LYS A 81 -8.86 8.11 11.68
N ALA A 82 -9.41 8.40 10.50
CA ALA A 82 -8.89 7.87 9.25
C ALA A 82 -7.42 8.22 8.97
N GLY A 83 -6.99 9.44 9.31
CA GLY A 83 -5.59 9.84 9.20
C GLY A 83 -4.66 9.03 10.10
N GLU A 84 -5.05 8.83 11.36
CA GLU A 84 -4.27 8.00 12.31
C GLU A 84 -4.29 6.52 11.89
N ALA A 85 -5.44 6.01 11.47
CA ALA A 85 -5.60 4.64 11.00
C ALA A 85 -4.69 4.36 9.79
N LEU A 86 -4.64 5.28 8.82
CA LEU A 86 -3.76 5.19 7.66
C LEU A 86 -2.28 5.10 8.09
N LEU A 87 -1.83 6.01 8.96
CA LEU A 87 -0.43 6.04 9.41
C LEU A 87 -0.03 4.75 10.15
N TRP A 88 -0.85 4.32 11.10
CA TRP A 88 -0.59 3.08 11.85
C TRP A 88 -0.59 1.86 10.94
N SER A 89 -1.49 1.83 9.95
CA SER A 89 -1.59 0.70 9.02
C SER A 89 -0.34 0.55 8.16
N VAL A 90 0.19 1.64 7.63
CA VAL A 90 1.42 1.56 6.81
C VAL A 90 2.65 1.25 7.66
N ILE A 91 2.74 1.77 8.90
CA ILE A 91 3.82 1.40 9.83
C ILE A 91 3.77 -0.10 10.12
N LEU A 92 2.59 -0.63 10.48
CA LEU A 92 2.41 -2.05 10.76
C LEU A 92 2.68 -2.92 9.53
N PHE A 93 2.25 -2.48 8.34
CA PHE A 93 2.59 -3.13 7.07
C PHE A 93 4.11 -3.27 6.89
N GLY A 94 4.88 -2.20 7.12
CA GLY A 94 6.34 -2.24 7.04
C GLY A 94 6.97 -3.17 8.08
N VAL A 95 6.48 -3.14 9.32
CA VAL A 95 6.96 -4.01 10.40
C VAL A 95 6.72 -5.48 10.06
N PHE A 96 5.52 -5.86 9.63
CA PHE A 96 5.21 -7.25 9.27
C PHE A 96 5.96 -7.70 8.01
N THR A 97 6.26 -6.77 7.09
CA THR A 97 7.11 -7.07 5.92
C THR A 97 8.55 -7.41 6.35
N ILE A 98 9.11 -6.67 7.32
CA ILE A 98 10.43 -6.96 7.88
C ILE A 98 10.42 -8.31 8.63
N LEU A 99 9.40 -8.56 9.45
CA LEU A 99 9.26 -9.82 10.18
C LEU A 99 9.10 -11.02 9.23
N PHE A 100 8.37 -10.85 8.13
CA PHE A 100 8.28 -11.84 7.06
C PHE A 100 9.66 -12.14 6.46
N ALA A 101 10.45 -11.10 6.12
CA ALA A 101 11.77 -11.28 5.54
C ALA A 101 12.72 -12.08 6.46
N LEU A 102 12.60 -11.87 7.77
CA LEU A 102 13.39 -12.56 8.79
C LEU A 102 12.85 -13.95 9.16
N SER A 103 11.64 -14.29 8.71
CA SER A 103 11.00 -15.55 9.06
C SER A 103 11.59 -16.71 8.25
N THR A 104 12.00 -17.77 8.95
CA THR A 104 12.46 -19.03 8.35
C THR A 104 11.40 -20.13 8.42
N ASN A 105 10.32 -19.89 9.18
CA ASN A 105 9.21 -20.81 9.33
C ASN A 105 8.07 -20.43 8.38
N TYR A 106 7.62 -21.39 7.57
CA TYR A 106 6.54 -21.23 6.61
C TYR A 106 5.25 -20.65 7.21
N TRP A 107 4.79 -21.18 8.35
CA TRP A 107 3.54 -20.73 8.97
C TRP A 107 3.65 -19.32 9.54
N LEU A 108 4.84 -18.98 10.07
CA LEU A 108 5.13 -17.63 10.52
C LEU A 108 5.12 -16.66 9.33
N ALA A 109 5.79 -17.02 8.23
CA ALA A 109 5.81 -16.24 7.00
C ALA A 109 4.39 -16.00 6.46
N PHE A 110 3.57 -17.05 6.44
CA PHE A 110 2.16 -16.97 6.04
C PHE A 110 1.37 -16.01 6.93
N PHE A 111 1.51 -16.11 8.25
CA PHE A 111 0.80 -15.24 9.18
C PHE A 111 1.26 -13.78 9.07
N MET A 112 2.56 -13.53 8.91
CA MET A 112 3.08 -12.17 8.68
C MET A 112 2.53 -11.57 7.38
N LEU A 113 2.48 -12.35 6.28
CA LEU A 113 1.90 -11.90 5.00
C LEU A 113 0.38 -11.69 5.08
N LEU A 114 -0.33 -12.47 5.89
CA LEU A 114 -1.74 -12.24 6.17
C LEU A 114 -1.93 -10.88 6.84
N LEU A 115 -1.10 -10.58 7.85
CA LEU A 115 -1.16 -9.29 8.54
C LEU A 115 -0.78 -8.13 7.61
N THR A 116 0.23 -8.25 6.75
CA THR A 116 0.56 -7.19 5.79
C THR A 116 -0.66 -6.86 4.91
N GLY A 117 -1.35 -7.86 4.36
CA GLY A 117 -2.55 -7.64 3.55
C GLY A 117 -3.73 -7.05 4.34
N ALA A 118 -3.90 -7.44 5.61
CA ALA A 118 -4.92 -6.87 6.47
C ALA A 118 -4.69 -5.37 6.72
N PHE A 119 -3.48 -4.97 7.08
CA PHE A 119 -3.17 -3.55 7.32
C PHE A 119 -3.16 -2.74 6.03
N ASP A 120 -2.68 -3.29 4.92
CA ASP A 120 -2.74 -2.63 3.61
C ASP A 120 -4.19 -2.27 3.24
N ASN A 121 -5.14 -3.18 3.48
CA ASN A 121 -6.55 -2.94 3.17
C ASN A 121 -7.14 -1.70 3.86
N ILE A 122 -6.70 -1.39 5.09
CA ILE A 122 -7.11 -0.17 5.80
C ILE A 122 -6.67 1.07 5.02
N SER A 123 -5.42 1.08 4.54
CA SER A 123 -4.87 2.18 3.73
C SER A 123 -5.63 2.34 2.41
N VAL A 124 -5.95 1.22 1.76
CA VAL A 124 -6.76 1.19 0.52
C VAL A 124 -8.15 1.78 0.74
N VAL A 125 -8.85 1.36 1.79
CA VAL A 125 -10.20 1.84 2.11
C VAL A 125 -10.21 3.33 2.45
N VAL A 126 -9.25 3.79 3.27
CA VAL A 126 -9.11 5.21 3.62
C VAL A 126 -8.82 6.05 2.37
N ARG A 127 -7.90 5.61 1.52
CA ARG A 127 -7.57 6.29 0.26
C ARG A 127 -8.77 6.38 -0.68
N HIS A 128 -9.48 5.27 -0.88
CA HIS A 128 -10.69 5.27 -1.71
C HIS A 128 -11.75 6.20 -1.15
N SER A 129 -11.94 6.23 0.17
CA SER A 129 -12.87 7.15 0.84
C SER A 129 -12.48 8.61 0.60
N ILE A 130 -11.20 8.98 0.76
CA ILE A 130 -10.70 10.35 0.50
C ILE A 130 -10.97 10.74 -0.95
N LEU A 131 -10.61 9.87 -1.91
CA LEU A 131 -10.83 10.14 -3.33
C LEU A 131 -12.30 10.33 -3.65
N GLN A 132 -13.19 9.50 -3.09
CA GLN A 132 -14.62 9.60 -3.32
C GLN A 132 -15.25 10.87 -2.71
N LEU A 133 -14.82 11.24 -1.49
CA LEU A 133 -15.35 12.39 -0.76
C LEU A 133 -14.80 13.72 -1.28
N MET A 134 -13.55 13.76 -1.73
CA MET A 134 -12.91 14.98 -2.22
C MET A 134 -13.18 15.25 -3.70
N THR A 135 -13.53 14.23 -4.48
CA THR A 135 -13.71 14.38 -5.93
C THR A 135 -15.17 14.67 -6.28
N PRO A 136 -15.44 15.79 -7.00
CA PRO A 136 -16.76 16.11 -7.53
C PRO A 136 -17.33 14.97 -8.39
N ASP A 137 -18.63 14.72 -8.31
CA ASP A 137 -19.30 13.60 -8.99
C ASP A 137 -19.01 13.52 -10.50
N ASN A 138 -18.94 14.67 -11.18
CA ASN A 138 -18.65 14.77 -12.60
C ASN A 138 -17.20 14.42 -12.99
N MET A 139 -16.28 14.32 -12.02
CA MET A 139 -14.86 14.02 -12.24
C MET A 139 -14.41 12.70 -11.60
N ARG A 140 -15.27 12.00 -10.85
CA ARG A 140 -14.90 10.76 -10.14
C ARG A 140 -14.25 9.72 -11.05
N GLY A 141 -14.85 9.44 -12.21
CA GLY A 141 -14.29 8.49 -13.17
C GLY A 141 -12.91 8.91 -13.72
N ARG A 142 -12.70 10.22 -13.92
CA ARG A 142 -11.43 10.76 -14.45
C ARG A 142 -10.32 10.68 -13.40
N VAL A 143 -10.62 11.05 -12.16
CA VAL A 143 -9.67 10.97 -11.05
C VAL A 143 -9.37 9.51 -10.70
N ALA A 144 -10.37 8.63 -10.74
CA ALA A 144 -10.17 7.19 -10.55
C ALA A 144 -9.26 6.58 -11.62
N ALA A 145 -9.39 7.00 -12.90
CA ALA A 145 -8.50 6.57 -13.96
C ALA A 145 -7.05 7.02 -13.73
N VAL A 146 -6.84 8.28 -13.34
CA VAL A 146 -5.51 8.80 -12.99
C VAL A 146 -4.94 8.01 -11.80
N ASN A 147 -5.72 7.83 -10.74
CA ASN A 147 -5.32 7.05 -9.57
C ASN A 147 -4.92 5.61 -9.94
N SER A 148 -5.66 4.95 -10.84
CA SER A 148 -5.36 3.58 -11.28
C SER A 148 -4.03 3.51 -12.03
N ILE A 149 -3.72 4.51 -12.86
CA ILE A 149 -2.41 4.61 -13.53
C ILE A 149 -1.30 4.78 -12.51
N PHE A 150 -1.47 5.68 -11.52
CA PHE A 150 -0.46 5.87 -10.47
C PHE A 150 -0.21 4.58 -9.67
N ILE A 151 -1.26 3.90 -9.22
CA ILE A 151 -1.14 2.65 -8.45
C ILE A 151 -0.47 1.57 -9.31
N GLY A 152 -0.94 1.38 -10.55
CA GLY A 152 -0.39 0.37 -11.47
C GLY A 152 1.08 0.61 -11.77
N SER A 153 1.43 1.83 -12.18
CA SER A 153 2.83 2.19 -12.48
C SER A 153 3.73 2.03 -11.26
N SER A 154 3.28 2.40 -10.06
CA SER A 154 4.11 2.29 -8.85
C SER A 154 4.32 0.87 -8.36
N ASN A 155 3.32 -0.01 -8.50
CA ASN A 155 3.50 -1.44 -8.26
C ASN A 155 4.61 -2.03 -9.15
N GLU A 156 4.60 -1.70 -10.45
CA GLU A 156 5.59 -2.22 -11.40
C GLU A 156 6.99 -1.64 -11.15
N ILE A 157 7.09 -0.33 -10.86
CA ILE A 157 8.38 0.30 -10.52
C ILE A 157 8.93 -0.29 -9.21
N GLY A 158 8.07 -0.53 -8.21
CA GLY A 158 8.48 -1.12 -6.94
C GLY A 158 8.92 -2.58 -7.07
N ALA A 159 8.25 -3.36 -7.93
CA ALA A 159 8.67 -4.72 -8.28
C ALA A 159 10.04 -4.72 -8.98
N PHE A 160 10.26 -3.77 -9.90
CA PHE A 160 11.55 -3.60 -10.57
C PHE A 160 12.66 -3.24 -9.58
N GLU A 161 12.44 -2.24 -8.72
CA GLU A 161 13.38 -1.84 -7.67
C GLU A 161 13.70 -3.02 -6.75
N SER A 162 12.68 -3.74 -6.27
CA SER A 162 12.84 -4.91 -5.42
C SER A 162 13.64 -6.02 -6.10
N GLY A 163 13.44 -6.24 -7.40
CA GLY A 163 14.22 -7.20 -8.18
C GLY A 163 15.70 -6.80 -8.31
N VAL A 164 15.98 -5.52 -8.58
CA VAL A 164 17.33 -4.98 -8.66
C VAL A 164 18.03 -5.04 -7.29
N ALA A 165 17.35 -4.61 -6.23
CA ALA A 165 17.85 -4.66 -4.86
C ALA A 165 18.12 -6.10 -4.42
N ALA A 166 17.23 -7.05 -4.74
CA ALA A 166 17.43 -8.46 -4.45
C ALA A 166 18.66 -9.04 -5.15
N ARG A 167 18.96 -8.57 -6.38
CA ARG A 167 20.17 -8.98 -7.11
C ARG A 167 21.44 -8.39 -6.50
N LEU A 168 21.42 -7.14 -6.05
CA LEU A 168 22.60 -6.43 -5.54
C LEU A 168 22.91 -6.76 -4.08
N MET A 169 21.88 -6.87 -3.24
CA MET A 169 22.01 -6.96 -1.78
C MET A 169 21.59 -8.33 -1.24
N GLY A 170 21.00 -9.19 -2.07
CA GLY A 170 20.38 -10.44 -1.67
C GLY A 170 18.90 -10.28 -1.31
N LEU A 171 18.19 -11.41 -1.26
CA LEU A 171 16.73 -11.43 -1.16
C LEU A 171 16.21 -10.88 0.18
N VAL A 172 16.71 -11.40 1.31
CA VAL A 172 16.27 -10.99 2.65
C VAL A 172 16.64 -9.52 2.93
N PRO A 173 17.89 -9.06 2.71
CA PRO A 173 18.24 -7.65 2.91
C PRO A 173 17.43 -6.70 2.03
N SER A 174 17.08 -7.09 0.80
CA SER A 174 16.23 -6.28 -0.08
C SER A 174 14.82 -6.09 0.48
N ILE A 175 14.18 -7.15 1.00
CA ILE A 175 12.84 -7.04 1.59
C ILE A 175 12.88 -6.20 2.88
N VAL A 176 13.91 -6.39 3.71
CA VAL A 176 14.11 -5.60 4.94
C VAL A 176 14.32 -4.13 4.59
N PHE A 177 15.14 -3.83 3.57
CA PHE A 177 15.37 -2.47 3.09
C PHE A 177 14.07 -1.81 2.62
N GLY A 178 13.25 -2.52 1.83
CA GLY A 178 11.94 -2.02 1.40
C GLY A 178 10.99 -1.72 2.56
N GLY A 179 10.93 -2.59 3.57
CA GLY A 179 10.14 -2.37 4.78
C GLY A 179 10.62 -1.16 5.59
N ILE A 180 11.94 -0.98 5.76
CA ILE A 180 12.53 0.18 6.45
C ILE A 180 12.24 1.47 5.69
N MET A 181 12.42 1.47 4.36
CA MET A 181 12.14 2.62 3.50
C MET A 181 10.67 3.01 3.56
N THR A 182 9.76 2.03 3.53
CA THR A 182 8.31 2.26 3.68
C THR A 182 7.99 2.98 4.98
N ILE A 183 8.52 2.50 6.11
CA ILE A 183 8.34 3.14 7.43
C ILE A 183 8.97 4.54 7.43
N GLY A 184 10.18 4.68 6.88
CA GLY A 184 10.91 5.95 6.82
C GLY A 184 10.16 7.02 6.03
N VAL A 185 9.60 6.68 4.88
CA VAL A 185 8.82 7.61 4.06
C VAL A 185 7.54 8.03 4.79
N VAL A 186 6.84 7.09 5.42
CA VAL A 186 5.62 7.40 6.18
C VAL A 186 5.93 8.33 7.36
N LEU A 187 7.00 8.07 8.10
CA LEU A 187 7.44 8.94 9.20
C LEU A 187 7.93 10.31 8.69
N GLY A 188 8.56 10.36 7.53
CA GLY A 188 8.97 11.60 6.87
C GLY A 188 7.77 12.45 6.46
N ILE A 189 6.79 11.85 5.78
CA ILE A 189 5.54 12.50 5.40
C ILE A 189 4.73 12.90 6.65
N HIS A 190 4.73 12.05 7.69
CA HIS A 190 4.11 12.37 8.97
C HIS A 190 4.66 13.66 9.59
N LYS A 191 5.98 13.87 9.52
CA LYS A 191 6.62 15.11 10.00
C LYS A 191 6.37 16.31 9.08
N LEU A 192 6.32 16.10 7.77
CA LEU A 192 6.17 17.18 6.78
C LEU A 192 4.72 17.66 6.63
N ASN A 193 3.73 16.80 6.87
CA ASN A 193 2.31 17.08 6.66
C ASN A 193 1.47 16.76 7.91
N PRO A 194 1.54 17.57 8.98
CA PRO A 194 0.75 17.39 10.20
C PRO A 194 -0.77 17.46 9.98
N ASP A 195 -1.23 18.01 8.85
CA ASP A 195 -2.64 18.05 8.46
C ASP A 195 -3.24 16.65 8.18
N LEU A 196 -2.41 15.66 7.81
CA LEU A 196 -2.84 14.26 7.69
C LEU A 196 -3.31 13.69 9.04
N LYS A 197 -2.73 14.16 10.16
CA LYS A 197 -3.10 13.70 11.51
C LYS A 197 -4.50 14.19 11.93
N LYS A 198 -4.93 15.34 11.40
CA LYS A 198 -6.25 15.94 11.68
C LYS A 198 -7.31 15.54 10.67
N MET A 199 -6.99 14.60 9.77
CA MET A 199 -7.88 14.20 8.70
C MET A 199 -9.03 13.36 9.26
N ASP A 200 -10.18 14.04 9.36
CA ASP A 200 -11.45 13.50 9.83
C ASP A 200 -12.37 13.31 8.62
N LEU A 201 -12.66 12.05 8.26
CA LEU A 201 -13.54 11.75 7.12
C LEU A 201 -15.01 12.11 7.41
N THR A 202 -15.42 12.26 8.67
CA THR A 202 -16.80 12.64 9.01
C THR A 202 -17.12 14.11 8.74
N LYS A 203 -16.12 14.94 8.41
CA LYS A 203 -16.35 16.32 7.96
C LYS A 203 -16.81 16.43 6.50
N TYR A 204 -16.73 15.34 5.75
CA TYR A 204 -17.04 15.28 4.32
C TYR A 204 -18.21 14.35 3.98
N GLN A 205 -18.77 13.67 4.99
CA GLN A 205 -20.02 12.90 4.91
C GLN A 205 -21.21 13.81 5.21
#